data_AF-A0A955BL03-F1
#
_entry.id   AF-A0A955BL03-F1
#
_cell.length_a   1.000
_cell.length_b   1.000
_cell.length_c   1.000
_cell.angle_alpha   90.00
_cell.angle_beta   90.00
_cell.angle_gamma   90.00
#
_symmetry.space_group_name_H-M   'P 1'
#
loop_
_entity.id
_entity.type
_entity.pdbx_description
1 polymer ?
#
loop_
_entity_poly.entity_id
_entity_poly.type
_entity_poly.pdbx_seq_one_letter_code
_entity_poly.pdbx_strand_id
1 'polypeptide(L)'
;MAELERALRGEPDLLQRLAEINRRRDAGVHTLGEIWRRHRLSCPSREQMGSFLLGALHGDAEDYIRFHLETIGCRYCLANIADLERRQKEESTTTTARRSRYFQSSAGYLRQ
;
A
#
# COMPACT_ATOMS: atom_id res chain seq x y z
N MET A 1 10.67 -0.95 12.38
CA MET A 1 11.67 -1.60 11.48
C MET A 1 13.09 -1.29 11.95
N ALA A 2 13.50 -0.03 12.06
CA ALA A 2 14.88 0.36 12.41
C ALA A 2 15.39 -0.06 13.82
N GLU A 3 14.51 -0.38 14.76
CA GLU A 3 14.87 -0.83 16.11
C GLU A 3 15.21 -2.33 16.12
N LEU A 4 14.35 -3.16 15.52
CA LEU A 4 14.58 -4.59 15.32
C LEU A 4 15.87 -4.86 14.53
N GLU A 5 16.11 -4.10 13.47
CA GLU A 5 17.34 -4.22 12.68
C GLU A 5 18.60 -3.83 13.48
N ARG A 6 18.47 -2.93 14.45
CA ARG A 6 19.56 -2.56 15.35
C ARG A 6 19.83 -3.66 16.37
N ALA A 7 18.79 -4.18 17.01
CA ALA A 7 18.89 -5.29 17.95
C ALA A 7 19.53 -6.54 17.28
N LEU A 8 19.08 -6.88 16.07
CA LEU A 8 19.62 -8.01 15.31
C LEU A 8 21.12 -7.87 15.00
N ARG A 9 21.66 -6.66 14.81
CA ARG A 9 23.09 -6.48 14.55
C ARG A 9 23.96 -6.74 15.79
N GLY A 10 23.42 -6.52 16.99
CA GLY A 10 24.14 -6.69 18.24
C GLY A 10 24.02 -8.10 18.83
N GLU A 11 23.04 -8.89 18.38
CA GLU A 11 22.66 -10.17 19.00
C GLU A 11 22.62 -11.32 17.97
N PRO A 12 23.72 -12.08 17.84
CA PRO A 12 23.82 -13.20 16.89
C PRO A 12 22.73 -14.27 17.09
N ASP A 13 22.32 -14.54 18.33
CA ASP A 13 21.27 -15.50 18.66
C ASP A 13 19.90 -15.08 18.09
N LEU A 14 19.59 -13.78 18.08
CA LEU A 14 18.37 -13.27 17.47
C LEU A 14 18.39 -13.42 15.95
N LEU A 15 19.55 -13.21 15.31
CA LEU A 15 19.72 -13.46 13.88
C LEU A 15 19.52 -14.93 13.54
N GLN A 16 20.08 -15.85 14.34
CA GLN A 16 19.92 -17.28 14.13
C GLN A 16 18.45 -17.71 14.27
N ARG A 17 17.76 -17.24 15.32
CA ARG A 17 16.32 -17.50 15.52
C ARG A 17 15.48 -16.94 14.38
N LEU A 18 15.77 -15.72 13.91
CA LEU A 18 15.08 -15.14 12.76
C LEU A 18 15.30 -15.96 11.49
N ALA A 19 16.54 -16.40 11.23
CA ALA A 19 16.88 -17.24 10.09
C ALA A 19 16.17 -18.59 10.13
N GLU A 20 15.99 -19.19 11.31
CA GLU A 20 15.19 -20.42 11.49
C GLU A 20 13.71 -20.19 11.22
N ILE A 21 13.13 -19.11 11.75
CA ILE A 21 11.72 -18.75 11.52
C ILE A 21 11.47 -18.53 10.02
N ASN A 22 12.37 -17.81 9.34
CA ASN A 22 12.26 -17.56 7.90
C ASN A 22 12.41 -18.86 7.09
N ARG A 23 13.40 -19.72 7.42
CA ARG A 23 13.57 -21.01 6.75
C ARG A 23 12.34 -21.92 6.85
N ARG A 24 11.61 -21.91 7.97
CA ARG A 24 10.37 -22.70 8.13
C ARG A 24 9.28 -22.31 7.14
N ARG A 25 9.22 -21.04 6.72
CA ARG A 25 8.25 -20.57 5.72
C ARG A 25 8.53 -21.15 4.33
N ASP A 26 9.80 -21.36 4.01
CA ASP A 26 10.27 -21.83 2.70
C ASP A 26 10.48 -23.36 2.64
N ALA A 27 10.41 -24.06 3.78
CA ALA A 27 10.65 -25.51 3.87
C ALA A 27 9.48 -26.40 3.39
N GLY A 28 8.46 -25.85 2.74
CA GLY A 28 7.33 -26.62 2.17
C GLY A 28 6.29 -27.12 3.18
N VAL A 29 6.49 -26.89 4.48
CA VAL A 29 5.50 -27.19 5.53
C VAL A 29 4.58 -25.98 5.71
N HIS A 30 3.80 -25.68 4.67
CA HIS A 30 2.95 -24.48 4.69
C HIS A 30 1.75 -24.66 5.61
N THR A 31 1.68 -23.85 6.65
CA THR A 31 0.45 -23.74 7.44
C THR A 31 -0.69 -23.18 6.56
N LEU A 32 -1.95 -23.49 6.89
CA LEU A 32 -3.10 -22.91 6.19
C LEU A 32 -3.02 -21.37 6.14
N GLY A 33 -2.60 -20.74 7.23
CA GLY A 33 -2.42 -19.29 7.28
C GLY A 33 -1.30 -18.77 6.37
N GLU A 34 -0.29 -19.58 6.06
CA GLU A 34 0.77 -19.23 5.11
C GLU A 34 0.28 -19.29 3.66
N ILE A 35 -0.44 -20.36 3.31
CA ILE A 35 -1.09 -20.50 2.00
C ILE A 35 -2.06 -19.33 1.78
N TRP A 36 -2.90 -19.03 2.78
CA TRP A 36 -3.87 -17.93 2.70
C TRP A 36 -3.21 -16.58 2.42
N ARG A 37 -2.12 -16.25 3.14
CA ARG A 37 -1.35 -15.01 2.94
C ARG A 37 -0.64 -14.98 1.58
N ARG A 38 -0.05 -16.10 1.16
CA ARG A 38 0.66 -16.21 -0.12
C ARG A 38 -0.28 -15.99 -1.31
N HIS A 39 -1.44 -16.63 -1.26
CA HIS A 39 -2.46 -16.52 -2.31
C HIS A 39 -3.38 -15.32 -2.14
N ARG A 40 -3.22 -14.54 -1.05
CA ARG A 40 -3.96 -13.30 -0.78
C ARG A 40 -5.47 -13.50 -0.83
N LEU A 41 -5.95 -14.65 -0.34
CA LEU A 41 -7.34 -15.09 -0.53
C LEU A 41 -8.38 -14.14 0.07
N SER A 42 -8.00 -13.36 1.10
CA SER A 42 -8.86 -12.35 1.71
C SER A 42 -8.54 -10.92 1.27
N CYS A 43 -7.53 -10.71 0.42
CA CYS A 43 -7.17 -9.35 0.02
C CYS A 43 -8.18 -8.81 -1.00
N PRO A 44 -8.67 -7.57 -0.84
CA PRO A 44 -9.46 -6.91 -1.89
C PRO A 44 -8.61 -6.70 -3.16
N SER A 45 -9.28 -6.63 -4.30
CA SER A 45 -8.65 -6.29 -5.57
C SER A 45 -8.13 -4.85 -5.55
N ARG A 46 -7.17 -4.55 -6.45
CA ARG A 46 -6.64 -3.20 -6.57
C ARG A 46 -7.70 -2.18 -7.02
N GLU A 47 -8.65 -2.61 -7.83
CA GLU A 47 -9.81 -1.80 -8.23
C GLU A 47 -10.70 -1.48 -7.03
N GLN A 48 -11.04 -2.49 -6.21
CA GLN A 48 -11.83 -2.28 -4.98
C GLN A 48 -11.14 -1.33 -4.01
N MET A 49 -9.81 -1.42 -3.86
CA MET A 49 -9.02 -0.47 -3.08
C MET A 49 -9.06 0.95 -3.66
N GLY A 50 -9.10 1.10 -4.99
CA GLY A 50 -9.30 2.38 -5.64
C GLY A 50 -10.68 2.97 -5.36
N SER A 51 -11.74 2.17 -5.48
CA SER A 51 -13.10 2.60 -5.15
C SER A 51 -13.25 2.97 -3.67
N PHE A 52 -12.61 2.23 -2.78
CA PHE A 52 -12.52 2.56 -1.36
C PHE A 52 -11.87 3.92 -1.14
N LEU A 53 -10.70 4.16 -1.75
CA LEU A 53 -9.98 5.44 -1.63
C LEU A 53 -10.79 6.64 -2.15
N LEU A 54 -11.59 6.42 -3.20
CA LEU A 54 -12.46 7.44 -3.78
C LEU A 54 -13.77 7.65 -3.01
N GLY A 55 -14.03 6.88 -1.93
CA GLY A 55 -15.28 6.94 -1.17
C GLY A 55 -16.50 6.44 -1.96
N ALA A 56 -16.27 5.56 -2.95
CA ALA A 56 -17.31 5.05 -3.85
C ALA A 56 -17.91 3.70 -3.41
N LEU A 57 -17.48 3.16 -2.26
CA LEU A 57 -18.03 1.94 -1.67
C LEU A 57 -18.91 2.29 -0.47
N HIS A 58 -19.88 1.41 -0.18
CA HIS A 58 -20.82 1.57 0.94
C HIS A 58 -21.10 0.22 1.61
N GLY A 59 -21.53 0.27 2.87
CA GLY A 59 -21.92 -0.90 3.66
C GLY A 59 -20.78 -1.92 3.80
N ASP A 60 -21.13 -3.20 3.76
CA ASP A 60 -20.23 -4.32 4.03
C ASP A 60 -18.93 -4.30 3.20
N ALA A 61 -18.97 -3.78 1.96
CA ALA A 61 -17.78 -3.69 1.11
C ALA A 61 -16.77 -2.66 1.62
N GLU A 62 -17.25 -1.51 2.10
CA GLU A 62 -16.41 -0.49 2.70
C GLU A 62 -15.86 -0.98 4.05
N ASP A 63 -16.73 -1.55 4.87
CA ASP A 63 -16.38 -2.06 6.20
C ASP A 63 -15.34 -3.17 6.13
N TYR A 64 -15.47 -4.08 5.17
CA TYR A 64 -14.51 -5.16 4.98
C TYR A 64 -13.11 -4.63 4.62
N ILE A 65 -13.02 -3.66 3.71
CA ILE A 65 -11.73 -3.08 3.32
C ILE A 65 -11.12 -2.32 4.49
N ARG A 66 -11.92 -1.55 5.23
CA ARG A 66 -11.50 -0.86 6.46
C ARG A 66 -10.95 -1.85 7.48
N PHE A 67 -11.69 -2.92 7.78
CA PHE A 67 -11.24 -4.00 8.66
C PHE A 67 -9.93 -4.65 8.17
N HIS A 68 -9.80 -4.89 6.87
CA HIS A 68 -8.61 -5.52 6.29
C HIS A 68 -7.35 -4.62 6.40
N LEU A 69 -7.53 -3.31 6.32
CA LEU A 69 -6.44 -2.33 6.42
C LEU A 69 -6.09 -2.03 7.88
N GLU A 70 -7.09 -1.79 8.72
CA GLU A 70 -6.89 -1.25 10.08
C GLU A 70 -6.76 -2.36 11.13
N THR A 71 -7.52 -3.46 11.00
CA THR A 71 -7.51 -4.55 11.99
C THR A 71 -6.57 -5.68 11.60
N ILE A 72 -6.68 -6.18 10.36
CA ILE A 72 -5.76 -7.22 9.87
C ILE A 72 -4.36 -6.63 9.64
N GLY A 73 -4.25 -5.36 9.25
CA GLY A 73 -2.96 -4.71 9.00
C GLY A 73 -2.20 -5.34 7.83
N CYS A 74 -2.91 -5.75 6.77
CA CYS A 74 -2.30 -6.45 5.64
C CYS A 74 -1.27 -5.58 4.91
N ARG A 75 0.02 -5.90 5.05
CA ARG A 75 1.13 -5.14 4.45
C ARG A 75 1.01 -4.96 2.94
N TYR A 76 0.48 -5.97 2.24
CA TYR A 76 0.30 -5.90 0.79
C TYR A 76 -0.78 -4.87 0.39
N CYS A 77 -1.92 -4.86 1.09
CA CYS A 77 -3.00 -3.91 0.83
C CYS A 77 -2.61 -2.49 1.25
N LEU A 78 -1.95 -2.33 2.40
CA LEU A 78 -1.42 -1.02 2.84
C LEU A 78 -0.45 -0.44 1.81
N ALA A 79 0.45 -1.26 1.25
CA ALA A 79 1.35 -0.81 0.19
C ALA A 79 0.60 -0.44 -1.11
N ASN A 80 -0.49 -1.14 -1.44
CA ASN A 80 -1.31 -0.79 -2.60
C ASN A 80 -2.04 0.54 -2.40
N ILE A 81 -2.64 0.78 -1.24
CA ILE A 81 -3.29 2.06 -0.91
C ILE A 81 -2.28 3.20 -1.02
N ALA A 82 -1.11 3.06 -0.38
CA ALA A 82 -0.05 4.08 -0.44
C ALA A 82 0.46 4.34 -1.88
N ASP A 83 0.40 3.35 -2.77
CA ASP A 83 0.71 3.53 -4.19
C ASP A 83 -0.42 4.27 -4.93
N LEU A 84 -1.68 3.90 -4.68
CA LEU A 84 -2.85 4.54 -5.28
C LEU A 84 -2.96 6.02 -4.88
N GLU A 85 -2.76 6.34 -3.60
CA GLU A 85 -2.73 7.72 -3.09
C GLU A 85 -1.66 8.58 -3.77
N ARG A 86 -0.46 8.00 -3.99
CA ARG A 86 0.64 8.68 -4.67
C ARG A 86 0.26 9.05 -6.11
N ARG A 87 -0.33 8.10 -6.84
CA ARG A 87 -0.80 8.32 -8.22
C ARG A 87 -1.85 9.44 -8.29
N GLN A 88 -2.83 9.42 -7.38
CA GLN A 88 -3.86 10.46 -7.31
C GLN A 88 -3.24 11.86 -7.10
N LYS A 89 -2.23 11.96 -6.21
CA LYS A 89 -1.50 13.21 -5.94
C LYS A 89 -0.64 13.67 -7.13
N GLU A 90 -0.02 12.74 -7.85
CA GLU A 90 0.78 13.04 -9.04
C GLU A 90 -0.08 13.56 -10.21
N GLU A 91 -1.26 12.97 -10.42
CA GLU A 91 -2.22 13.41 -11.45
C GLU A 91 -2.77 14.82 -11.17
N SER A 92 -3.12 15.12 -9.92
CA SER A 92 -3.59 16.46 -9.54
C SER A 92 -2.51 17.54 -9.74
N THR A 93 -1.26 17.20 -9.45
CA THR A 93 -0.11 18.12 -9.58
C THR A 93 0.18 18.42 -11.06
N THR A 94 0.16 17.38 -11.90
CA THR A 94 0.39 17.52 -13.35
C THR A 94 -0.68 18.36 -14.02
N THR A 95 -1.95 18.17 -13.65
CA THR A 95 -3.08 18.94 -14.18
C THR A 95 -2.97 20.43 -13.82
N THR A 96 -2.61 20.74 -12.58
CA THR A 96 -2.41 22.12 -12.11
C THR A 96 -1.25 22.79 -12.84
N ALA A 97 -0.11 22.09 -12.98
CA ALA A 97 1.04 22.60 -13.71
C ALA A 97 0.73 22.87 -15.20
N ARG A 98 -0.02 21.99 -15.87
CA ARG A 98 -0.47 22.20 -17.26
C ARG A 98 -1.39 23.43 -17.39
N ARG A 99 -2.39 23.57 -16.51
CA ARG A 99 -3.30 24.73 -16.48
C ARG A 99 -2.55 26.04 -16.27
N SER A 100 -1.60 26.09 -15.34
CA SER A 100 -0.77 27.27 -15.09
C SER A 100 0.06 27.67 -16.31
N ARG A 101 0.66 26.70 -17.02
CA ARG A 101 1.44 26.98 -18.24
C ARG A 101 0.58 27.56 -19.35
N TYR A 102 -0.60 27.00 -19.60
CA TYR A 102 -1.53 27.52 -20.62
C TYR A 102 -2.02 28.93 -20.28
N PHE A 103 -2.36 29.17 -19.00
CA PHE A 103 -2.76 30.50 -18.55
C PHE A 103 -1.63 31.52 -18.76
N GLN A 104 -0.40 31.20 -18.32
CA GLN A 104 0.77 32.07 -18.51
C GLN A 104 1.07 32.35 -19.99
N SER A 105 0.91 31.37 -20.89
CA SER A 105 1.07 31.59 -22.33
C SER A 105 -0.05 32.45 -22.94
N SER A 106 -1.26 32.41 -22.39
CA SER A 106 -2.41 33.18 -22.88
C SER A 106 -2.53 34.59 -22.29
N ALA A 107 -1.91 34.87 -21.14
CA ALA A 107 -2.00 36.15 -20.44
C ALA A 107 -1.37 37.34 -21.20
N GLY A 108 -0.52 37.07 -22.21
CA GLY A 108 0.01 38.09 -23.13
C GLY A 108 -1.00 38.55 -24.19
N TYR A 109 -2.03 37.74 -24.47
CA TYR A 109 -3.04 38.02 -25.52
C TYR A 109 -4.31 38.68 -24.98
N LEU A 110 -4.48 38.75 -23.65
CA LEU A 110 -5.67 39.31 -22.98
C LEU A 110 -5.48 40.75 -22.47
N ARG A 111 -4.40 41.43 -22.88
CA ARG A 111 -4.17 42.86 -22.65
C ARG A 111 -4.29 43.64 -23.96
N GLN A 112 -5.49 43.66 -24.53
CA GLN A 112 -5.92 44.65 -25.52
C GLN A 112 -7.31 45.14 -25.13
#